data_AF-A0A970VR67-F1
#
_entry.id   AF-A0A970VR67-F1
#
_cell.length_a   1.000
_cell.length_b   1.000
_cell.length_c   1.000
_cell.angle_alpha   90.00
_cell.angle_beta   90.00
_cell.angle_gamma   90.00
#
_symmetry.space_group_name_H-M   'P 1'
#
loop_
_entity.id
_entity.type
_entity.pdbx_description
1 polymer ?
#
loop_
_entity_poly.entity_id
_entity_poly.type
_entity_poly.pdbx_seq_one_letter_code
_entity_poly.pdbx_strand_id
1 'polypeptide(L)'
;MKRIIPVLLALVLVLPPGAGAQQNTLEEFFDSLNLDTRDDGGWYTLMDQQGNVLMRTARHIHVGDTWIGRDNVKWEVYAVAGDNAYARSVHREQGQSLPGIIRAVLAPLFRKAVPVQEEEKVEKRIGVYNTHGAEAYVPSDGTDSDPQGGGVLDVADSLARALEEKGVETVKSEETHVPHDAGAYKRSRNTVEEMVGEGVDAVVDVHRDAVPAEEYIADGMVQIQLVVGRQNQNQAANQEFAEKLKAVADEKYPGLVKGIFAAKGNYNQDMMPTSILIEVGTHENEKEAAQESVAKFADVLAITLYGSAEAAESPARPASSSGTVWRTILWLLAIVVVGGGIFLYISAGSWPEMKRKLQGFVRGEFGDLLKGRVGRRTGDDDRLK
;
A
#
# COMPACT_ATOMS: atom_id res chain seq x y z
N MET A 1 52.25 -18.79 -36.98
CA MET A 1 50.82 -19.06 -36.65
C MET A 1 50.45 -18.20 -35.45
N LYS A 2 49.38 -17.41 -35.59
CA LYS A 2 48.99 -16.34 -34.67
C LYS A 2 48.36 -16.90 -33.39
N ARG A 3 48.77 -16.34 -32.26
CA ARG A 3 48.21 -16.44 -30.89
C ARG A 3 46.78 -15.83 -30.88
N ILE A 4 45.83 -16.11 -29.98
CA ILE A 4 45.77 -15.78 -28.54
C ILE A 4 44.50 -16.47 -27.96
N ILE A 5 44.64 -17.08 -26.77
CA ILE A 5 43.59 -17.63 -25.89
C ILE A 5 43.05 -16.48 -25.00
N PRO A 6 41.74 -16.41 -24.68
CA PRO A 6 41.17 -15.23 -24.03
C PRO A 6 41.63 -15.08 -22.57
N VAL A 7 41.96 -13.84 -22.22
CA VAL A 7 42.23 -13.38 -20.86
C VAL A 7 40.90 -13.08 -20.18
N LEU A 8 40.58 -13.82 -19.14
CA LEU A 8 39.58 -13.47 -18.14
C LEU A 8 40.19 -13.80 -16.78
N LEU A 9 40.88 -12.84 -16.18
CA LEU A 9 41.22 -12.90 -14.77
C LEU A 9 41.48 -11.51 -14.18
N ALA A 10 40.78 -11.28 -13.06
CA ALA A 10 41.16 -10.45 -11.92
C ALA A 10 41.15 -8.92 -12.09
N LEU A 11 40.06 -8.30 -11.66
CA LEU A 11 40.14 -7.07 -10.88
C LEU A 11 39.30 -7.23 -9.61
N VAL A 12 39.92 -7.75 -8.56
CA VAL A 12 39.39 -7.77 -7.19
C VAL A 12 40.49 -7.22 -6.27
N LEU A 13 40.05 -6.31 -5.40
CA LEU A 13 40.71 -5.69 -4.22
C LEU A 13 41.46 -4.37 -4.43
N VAL A 14 40.92 -3.30 -3.84
CA VAL A 14 41.32 -2.85 -2.48
C VAL A 14 40.14 -2.17 -1.78
N LEU A 15 39.50 -2.82 -0.80
CA LEU A 15 38.69 -2.16 0.26
C LEU A 15 38.72 -3.02 1.56
N PRO A 16 38.61 -2.40 2.75
CA PRO A 16 39.09 -2.95 4.03
C PRO A 16 38.20 -4.06 4.61
N PRO A 17 38.72 -4.87 5.56
CA PRO A 17 38.11 -6.13 5.95
C PRO A 17 36.91 -5.92 6.88
N GLY A 18 35.74 -6.39 6.45
CA GLY A 18 34.57 -6.63 7.28
C GLY A 18 34.00 -8.01 6.94
N ALA A 19 34.50 -9.05 7.60
CA ALA A 19 34.30 -10.47 7.25
C ALA A 19 32.87 -11.02 7.49
N GLY A 20 31.85 -10.16 7.60
CA GLY A 20 30.45 -10.57 7.75
C GLY A 20 29.51 -10.06 6.65
N ALA A 21 29.88 -8.99 5.92
CA ALA A 21 29.03 -8.41 4.88
C ALA A 21 29.31 -8.98 3.48
N GLN A 22 30.52 -9.51 3.26
CA GLN A 22 31.02 -9.82 1.91
C GLN A 22 30.45 -11.11 1.29
N GLN A 23 30.03 -12.08 2.12
CA GLN A 23 29.35 -13.29 1.64
C GLN A 23 27.93 -12.97 1.17
N ASN A 24 27.19 -12.17 1.94
CA ASN A 24 25.84 -11.74 1.56
C ASN A 24 25.84 -10.91 0.27
N THR A 25 26.80 -10.01 0.06
CA THR A 25 26.83 -9.14 -1.13
C THR A 25 27.08 -9.89 -2.44
N LEU A 26 27.84 -11.00 -2.40
CA LEU A 26 28.12 -11.79 -3.61
C LEU A 26 26.96 -12.71 -3.94
N GLU A 27 26.35 -13.33 -2.93
CA GLU A 27 25.13 -14.13 -3.10
C GLU A 27 23.96 -13.25 -3.58
N GLU A 28 23.74 -12.08 -2.98
CA GLU A 28 22.78 -11.07 -3.45
C GLU A 28 23.05 -10.62 -4.88
N PHE A 29 24.33 -10.45 -5.26
CA PHE A 29 24.71 -10.10 -6.62
C PHE A 29 24.38 -11.22 -7.62
N PHE A 30 24.73 -12.48 -7.34
CA PHE A 30 24.41 -13.59 -8.24
C PHE A 30 22.91 -13.87 -8.29
N ASP A 31 22.18 -13.71 -7.18
CA ASP A 31 20.72 -13.84 -7.17
C ASP A 31 20.03 -12.73 -7.96
N SER A 32 20.58 -11.51 -7.96
CA SER A 32 20.07 -10.43 -8.82
C SER A 32 20.24 -10.69 -10.32
N LEU A 33 21.00 -11.71 -10.71
CA LEU A 33 21.20 -12.12 -12.09
C LEU A 33 20.29 -13.30 -12.50
N ASN A 34 19.60 -13.92 -11.55
CA ASN A 34 18.71 -15.04 -11.80
C ASN A 34 17.26 -14.57 -11.91
N LEU A 35 16.47 -15.28 -12.72
CA LEU A 35 15.02 -15.15 -12.69
C LEU A 35 14.52 -15.46 -11.27
N ASP A 36 13.59 -14.65 -10.81
CA ASP A 36 12.91 -14.84 -9.52
C ASP A 36 11.83 -15.92 -9.60
N THR A 37 11.52 -16.39 -10.82
CA THR A 37 10.61 -17.48 -11.15
C THR A 37 11.33 -18.59 -11.90
N ARG A 38 10.75 -19.79 -11.89
CA ARG A 38 11.22 -20.94 -12.66
C ARG A 38 10.87 -20.80 -14.13
N ASP A 39 11.80 -21.20 -14.99
CA ASP A 39 11.66 -21.24 -16.44
C ASP A 39 11.58 -22.67 -17.01
N ASP A 40 11.58 -23.68 -16.13
CA ASP A 40 11.55 -25.10 -16.46
C ASP A 40 10.14 -25.74 -16.38
N GLY A 41 9.11 -24.92 -16.12
CA GLY A 41 7.72 -25.35 -15.93
C GLY A 41 7.46 -26.06 -14.59
N GLY A 42 8.45 -26.14 -13.70
CA GLY A 42 8.27 -26.65 -12.34
C GLY A 42 7.72 -25.59 -11.38
N TRP A 43 7.43 -26.00 -10.16
CA TRP A 43 6.95 -25.10 -9.10
C TRP A 43 7.43 -25.57 -7.73
N TYR A 44 7.50 -24.63 -6.78
CA TYR A 44 7.73 -24.96 -5.39
C TYR A 44 6.42 -25.31 -4.69
N THR A 45 6.47 -26.28 -3.78
CA THR A 45 5.39 -26.61 -2.85
C THR A 45 5.80 -26.19 -1.44
N LEU A 46 5.12 -25.19 -0.88
CA LEU A 46 5.31 -24.77 0.50
C LEU A 46 4.40 -25.58 1.42
N MET A 47 4.96 -26.19 2.46
CA MET A 47 4.24 -27.03 3.42
C MET A 47 4.46 -26.59 4.86
N ASP A 48 3.49 -26.88 5.73
CA ASP A 48 3.65 -26.77 7.18
C ASP A 48 4.46 -27.95 7.77
N GLN A 49 4.62 -27.94 9.09
CA GLN A 49 5.34 -28.98 9.83
C GLN A 49 4.62 -30.35 9.85
N GLN A 50 3.34 -30.39 9.47
CA GLN A 50 2.54 -31.62 9.37
C GLN A 50 2.51 -32.17 7.93
N GLY A 51 3.09 -31.44 6.97
CA GLY A 51 3.08 -31.81 5.55
C GLY A 51 1.84 -31.34 4.81
N ASN A 52 1.02 -30.47 5.40
CA ASN A 52 -0.09 -29.85 4.68
C ASN A 52 0.46 -28.79 3.73
N VAL A 53 -0.06 -28.75 2.51
CA VAL A 53 0.33 -27.75 1.50
C VAL A 53 -0.31 -26.41 1.86
N LEU A 54 0.53 -25.38 1.95
CA LEU A 54 0.14 -24.00 2.21
C LEU A 54 -0.08 -23.22 0.91
N MET A 55 0.81 -23.40 -0.07
CA MET A 55 0.73 -22.81 -1.41
C MET A 55 1.68 -23.50 -2.39
N ARG A 56 1.42 -23.32 -3.68
CA ARG A 56 2.38 -23.55 -4.77
C ARG A 56 2.61 -22.28 -5.56
N THR A 57 3.84 -22.11 -6.05
CA THR A 57 4.25 -20.97 -6.89
C THR A 57 5.45 -21.34 -7.77
N ALA A 58 5.55 -20.74 -8.95
CA ALA A 58 6.75 -20.84 -9.78
C ALA A 58 7.88 -19.93 -9.26
N ARG A 59 7.57 -18.97 -8.39
CA ARG A 59 8.55 -18.11 -7.73
C ARG A 59 9.52 -18.93 -6.86
N HIS A 60 10.80 -18.60 -6.93
CA HIS A 60 11.82 -19.22 -6.10
C HIS A 60 11.57 -18.93 -4.61
N ILE A 61 11.44 -20.00 -3.82
CA ILE A 61 11.26 -19.91 -2.37
C ILE A 61 12.62 -19.99 -1.67
N HIS A 62 12.84 -19.07 -0.73
CA HIS A 62 14.05 -18.97 0.07
C HIS A 62 13.76 -19.08 1.56
N VAL A 63 14.77 -19.49 2.33
CA VAL A 63 14.68 -19.44 3.80
C VAL A 63 14.42 -18.00 4.27
N GLY A 64 13.49 -17.87 5.20
CA GLY A 64 12.99 -16.61 5.74
C GLY A 64 11.85 -15.97 4.95
N ASP A 65 11.49 -16.50 3.76
CA ASP A 65 10.28 -16.04 3.07
C ASP A 65 9.07 -16.29 3.95
N THR A 66 8.03 -15.47 3.81
CA THR A 66 6.83 -15.61 4.63
C THR A 66 5.56 -15.67 3.82
N TRP A 67 4.61 -16.46 4.28
CA TRP A 67 3.30 -16.64 3.68
C TRP A 67 2.20 -16.26 4.67
N ILE A 68 1.21 -15.50 4.21
CA ILE A 68 -0.05 -15.26 4.93
C ILE A 68 -1.18 -15.69 4.00
N GLY A 69 -1.76 -16.86 4.27
CA GLY A 69 -2.83 -17.44 3.45
C GLY A 69 -4.22 -16.95 3.82
N ARG A 70 -5.24 -17.64 3.32
CA ARG A 70 -6.67 -17.39 3.63
C ARG A 70 -7.00 -17.57 5.12
N ASP A 71 -6.28 -18.46 5.80
CA ASP A 71 -6.40 -18.68 7.24
C ASP A 71 -5.84 -17.51 8.07
N ASN A 72 -5.21 -16.53 7.41
CA ASN A 72 -4.64 -15.35 8.04
C ASN A 72 -3.55 -15.71 9.08
N VAL A 73 -2.95 -16.90 8.96
CA VAL A 73 -1.81 -17.33 9.76
C VAL A 73 -0.53 -16.95 9.01
N LYS A 74 0.43 -16.36 9.75
CA LYS A 74 1.75 -16.07 9.20
C LYS A 74 2.65 -17.29 9.35
N TRP A 75 3.24 -17.71 8.23
CA TRP A 75 4.17 -18.82 8.12
C TRP A 75 5.53 -18.30 7.68
N GLU A 76 6.62 -18.82 8.25
CA GLU A 76 7.99 -18.47 7.87
C GLU A 76 8.73 -19.73 7.40
N VAL A 77 9.31 -19.66 6.20
CA VAL A 77 10.11 -20.72 5.61
C VAL A 77 11.39 -20.91 6.40
N TYR A 78 11.62 -22.12 6.91
CA TYR A 78 12.84 -22.46 7.66
C TYR A 78 13.75 -23.44 6.91
N ALA A 79 13.25 -24.10 5.86
CA ALA A 79 14.03 -25.01 5.04
C ALA A 79 13.49 -25.09 3.62
N VAL A 80 14.38 -25.29 2.66
CA VAL A 80 14.07 -25.56 1.25
C VAL A 80 14.90 -26.78 0.82
N ALA A 81 14.26 -27.76 0.19
CA ALA A 81 14.88 -29.00 -0.26
C ALA A 81 14.29 -29.44 -1.60
N GLY A 82 15.02 -29.19 -2.69
CA GLY A 82 14.50 -29.35 -4.04
C GLY A 82 13.30 -28.44 -4.25
N ASP A 83 12.22 -29.00 -4.79
CA ASP A 83 10.98 -28.26 -5.08
C ASP A 83 10.07 -28.11 -3.85
N ASN A 84 10.50 -28.58 -2.67
CA ASN A 84 9.72 -28.50 -1.44
C ASN A 84 10.31 -27.46 -0.49
N ALA A 85 9.44 -26.62 0.06
CA ALA A 85 9.77 -25.70 1.14
C ALA A 85 8.94 -26.01 2.38
N TYR A 86 9.53 -25.78 3.56
CA TYR A 86 8.91 -26.07 4.84
C TYR A 86 8.84 -24.80 5.68
N ALA A 87 7.66 -24.51 6.20
CA ALA A 87 7.41 -23.36 7.04
C ALA A 87 6.87 -23.73 8.43
N ARG A 88 7.10 -22.82 9.37
CA ARG A 88 6.57 -22.86 10.73
C ARG A 88 5.67 -21.66 10.95
N SER A 89 4.58 -21.85 11.68
CA SER A 89 3.72 -20.74 12.06
C SER A 89 4.48 -19.78 12.97
N VAL A 90 4.43 -18.48 12.69
CA VAL A 90 4.97 -17.44 13.55
C VAL A 90 3.86 -16.99 14.49
N HIS A 91 3.98 -17.33 15.77
CA HIS A 91 3.04 -16.86 16.78
C HIS A 91 3.19 -15.34 16.95
N ARG A 92 2.21 -14.57 16.48
CA ARG A 92 2.14 -13.12 16.75
C ARG A 92 1.84 -12.96 18.26
N GLU A 93 2.59 -12.11 18.96
CA GLU A 93 2.43 -11.95 20.43
C GLU A 93 0.95 -11.73 20.83
N GLN A 94 0.54 -12.39 21.92
CA GLN A 94 -0.83 -12.34 22.44
C GLN A 94 -1.26 -10.89 22.70
N GLY A 95 -2.19 -10.39 21.89
CA GLY A 95 -2.74 -9.04 22.01
C GLY A 95 -3.37 -8.52 20.73
N GLN A 96 -3.07 -9.12 19.58
CA GLN A 96 -3.58 -8.71 18.29
C GLN A 96 -4.29 -9.86 17.58
N SER A 97 -5.54 -10.14 17.94
CA SER A 97 -6.36 -11.05 17.13
C SER A 97 -6.56 -10.41 15.75
N LEU A 98 -6.31 -11.15 14.66
CA LEU A 98 -6.49 -10.61 13.30
C LEU A 98 -7.88 -9.99 13.09
N PRO A 99 -9.00 -10.55 13.60
CA PRO A 99 -10.30 -9.87 13.51
C PRO A 99 -10.33 -8.49 14.17
N GLY A 100 -9.56 -8.27 15.25
CA GLY A 100 -9.46 -6.99 15.94
C GLY A 100 -8.59 -5.97 15.20
N ILE A 101 -7.47 -6.41 14.61
CA ILE A 101 -6.61 -5.57 13.76
C ILE A 101 -7.34 -5.23 12.46
N ILE A 102 -7.88 -6.24 11.78
CA ILE A 102 -8.69 -6.12 10.56
C ILE A 102 -9.83 -5.13 10.83
N ARG A 103 -10.60 -5.27 11.92
CA ARG A 103 -11.63 -4.30 12.28
C ARG A 103 -11.07 -2.89 12.57
N ALA A 104 -9.93 -2.76 13.25
CA ALA A 104 -9.33 -1.46 13.54
C ALA A 104 -8.79 -0.76 12.29
N VAL A 105 -8.27 -1.53 11.33
CA VAL A 105 -7.75 -1.07 10.03
C VAL A 105 -8.90 -0.71 9.08
N LEU A 106 -9.96 -1.51 9.05
CA LEU A 106 -11.11 -1.31 8.16
C LEU A 106 -12.08 -0.25 8.69
N ALA A 107 -12.23 -0.10 10.01
CA ALA A 107 -13.20 0.84 10.58
C ALA A 107 -13.04 2.30 10.09
N PRO A 108 -11.82 2.86 9.94
CA PRO A 108 -11.63 4.16 9.30
C PRO A 108 -12.02 4.20 7.82
N LEU A 109 -11.75 3.13 7.06
CA LEU A 109 -12.01 3.06 5.61
C LEU A 109 -13.51 3.05 5.27
N PHE A 110 -14.34 2.54 6.18
CA PHE A 110 -15.80 2.40 6.01
C PHE A 110 -16.64 3.33 6.90
N ARG A 111 -16.03 4.32 7.57
CA ARG A 111 -16.77 5.30 8.38
C ARG A 111 -17.61 6.22 7.47
N LYS A 112 -18.88 6.45 7.86
CA LYS A 112 -19.74 7.47 7.23
C LYS A 112 -19.05 8.83 7.25
N ALA A 113 -18.92 9.44 6.08
CA ALA A 113 -18.37 10.77 5.91
C ALA A 113 -19.11 11.76 6.82
N VAL A 114 -18.37 12.40 7.74
CA VAL A 114 -18.79 13.63 8.39
C VAL A 114 -18.68 14.72 7.31
N PRO A 115 -19.63 15.67 7.18
CA PRO A 115 -19.53 16.69 6.15
C PRO A 115 -18.27 17.54 6.39
N VAL A 116 -17.26 17.34 5.56
CA VAL A 116 -16.03 18.14 5.53
C VAL A 116 -16.31 19.34 4.60
N GLN A 117 -15.97 20.53 5.09
CA GLN A 117 -16.00 21.77 4.33
C GLN A 117 -15.04 21.67 3.14
N GLU A 118 -15.50 22.05 1.94
CA GLU A 118 -14.75 22.10 0.66
C GLU A 118 -13.54 21.15 0.59
N GLU A 119 -13.77 19.94 0.09
CA GLU A 119 -12.69 19.02 -0.30
C GLU A 119 -11.73 19.76 -1.25
N GLU A 120 -10.49 19.96 -0.81
CA GLU A 120 -9.39 20.06 -1.77
C GLU A 120 -9.53 18.86 -2.71
N LYS A 121 -9.52 19.12 -4.02
CA LYS A 121 -9.64 18.10 -5.04
C LYS A 121 -8.39 17.23 -4.98
N VAL A 122 -8.37 16.24 -4.09
CA VAL A 122 -7.28 15.28 -3.96
C VAL A 122 -7.22 14.52 -5.28
N GLU A 123 -6.13 14.71 -6.02
CA GLU A 123 -5.86 13.95 -7.24
C GLU A 123 -5.56 12.51 -6.84
N LYS A 124 -6.50 11.61 -7.12
CA LYS A 124 -6.36 10.18 -6.86
C LYS A 124 -5.67 9.57 -8.05
N ARG A 125 -4.46 9.04 -7.88
CA ARG A 125 -3.68 8.52 -9.01
C ARG A 125 -2.97 7.22 -8.67
N ILE A 126 -3.07 6.20 -9.52
CA ILE A 126 -2.38 4.91 -9.33
C ILE A 126 -1.58 4.55 -10.59
N GLY A 127 -0.33 4.15 -10.40
CA GLY A 127 0.51 3.60 -11.45
C GLY A 127 0.23 2.12 -11.68
N VAL A 128 0.04 1.71 -12.93
CA VAL A 128 -0.18 0.29 -13.32
C VAL A 128 0.79 -0.07 -14.44
N TYR A 129 1.61 -1.09 -14.21
CA TYR A 129 2.61 -1.55 -15.18
C TYR A 129 2.85 -3.05 -15.07
N ASN A 130 3.70 -3.57 -15.96
CA ASN A 130 4.12 -4.97 -15.96
C ASN A 130 5.64 -5.03 -16.11
N THR A 131 6.35 -5.60 -15.13
CA THR A 131 7.77 -5.93 -15.32
C THR A 131 7.96 -7.01 -16.38
N HIS A 132 7.03 -7.97 -16.47
CA HIS A 132 7.05 -9.04 -17.46
C HIS A 132 5.87 -8.92 -18.42
N GLY A 133 5.83 -7.86 -19.25
CA GLY A 133 4.70 -7.62 -20.16
C GLY A 133 4.58 -8.62 -21.32
N ALA A 134 5.48 -9.60 -21.44
CA ALA A 134 5.36 -10.70 -22.37
C ALA A 134 4.47 -11.85 -21.86
N GLU A 135 4.12 -11.87 -20.57
CA GLU A 135 3.33 -12.98 -20.00
C GLU A 135 1.92 -13.06 -20.59
N ALA A 136 1.49 -14.27 -20.93
CA ALA A 136 0.21 -14.54 -21.57
C ALA A 136 -0.54 -15.71 -20.91
N TYR A 137 -1.82 -15.83 -21.26
CA TYR A 137 -2.75 -16.85 -20.77
C TYR A 137 -3.04 -17.83 -21.91
N VAL A 138 -2.58 -19.08 -21.76
CA VAL A 138 -2.66 -20.12 -22.79
C VAL A 138 -4.07 -20.33 -23.34
N PRO A 139 -5.14 -20.40 -22.52
CA PRO A 139 -6.49 -20.66 -23.03
C PRO A 139 -7.02 -19.57 -23.98
N SER A 140 -6.70 -18.30 -23.70
CA SER A 140 -7.27 -17.14 -24.40
C SER A 140 -6.31 -16.58 -25.46
N ASP A 141 -5.00 -16.58 -25.19
CA ASP A 141 -3.96 -16.04 -26.08
C ASP A 141 -3.31 -17.11 -26.97
N GLY A 142 -3.46 -18.40 -26.62
CA GLY A 142 -2.87 -19.53 -27.35
C GLY A 142 -1.37 -19.75 -27.09
N THR A 143 -0.76 -18.95 -26.22
CA THR A 143 0.64 -19.03 -25.79
C THR A 143 0.76 -18.58 -24.33
N ASP A 144 1.81 -19.01 -23.63
CA ASP A 144 2.15 -18.56 -22.27
C ASP A 144 3.04 -17.30 -22.27
N SER A 145 3.59 -16.94 -23.44
CA SER A 145 4.43 -15.76 -23.65
C SER A 145 4.34 -15.20 -25.07
N ASP A 146 4.19 -13.88 -25.20
CA ASP A 146 4.33 -13.11 -26.44
C ASP A 146 5.25 -11.88 -26.23
N PRO A 147 6.47 -11.87 -26.78
CA PRO A 147 7.39 -10.73 -26.65
C PRO A 147 6.87 -9.39 -27.20
N GLN A 148 5.85 -9.41 -28.07
CA GLN A 148 5.21 -8.19 -28.59
C GLN A 148 4.16 -7.62 -27.62
N GLY A 149 3.79 -8.37 -26.58
CA GLY A 149 2.78 -8.00 -25.59
C GLY A 149 1.84 -9.17 -25.33
N GLY A 150 1.94 -9.78 -24.15
CA GLY A 150 1.07 -10.88 -23.74
C GLY A 150 -0.23 -10.40 -23.09
N GLY A 151 -1.16 -11.33 -22.85
CA GLY A 151 -2.45 -11.03 -22.23
C GLY A 151 -2.38 -10.43 -20.82
N VAL A 152 -1.22 -10.46 -20.15
CA VAL A 152 -1.02 -9.74 -18.89
C VAL A 152 -1.18 -8.22 -19.06
N LEU A 153 -0.88 -7.66 -20.24
CA LEU A 153 -1.10 -6.25 -20.55
C LEU A 153 -2.61 -5.94 -20.61
N ASP A 154 -3.41 -6.84 -21.19
CA ASP A 154 -4.88 -6.70 -21.23
C ASP A 154 -5.50 -6.77 -19.82
N VAL A 155 -4.91 -7.56 -18.92
CA VAL A 155 -5.31 -7.65 -17.52
C VAL A 155 -4.94 -6.36 -16.79
N ALA A 156 -3.74 -5.83 -17.00
CA ALA A 156 -3.33 -4.53 -16.45
C ALA A 156 -4.22 -3.38 -16.95
N ASP A 157 -4.57 -3.35 -18.23
CA ASP A 157 -5.47 -2.35 -18.78
C ASP A 157 -6.90 -2.48 -18.21
N SER A 158 -7.37 -3.71 -17.95
CA SER A 158 -8.67 -3.95 -17.29
C SER A 158 -8.68 -3.44 -15.84
N LEU A 159 -7.59 -3.64 -15.10
CA LEU A 159 -7.42 -3.06 -13.76
C LEU A 159 -7.50 -1.53 -13.84
N ALA A 160 -6.78 -0.93 -14.79
CA ALA A 160 -6.70 0.50 -14.91
C ALA A 160 -8.05 1.13 -15.31
N ARG A 161 -8.77 0.57 -16.28
CA ARG A 161 -10.13 0.99 -16.63
C ARG A 161 -11.08 0.91 -15.43
N ALA A 162 -11.02 -0.18 -14.66
CA ALA A 162 -11.85 -0.34 -13.47
C ALA A 162 -11.52 0.68 -12.37
N LEU A 163 -10.28 1.16 -12.27
CA LEU A 163 -9.88 2.27 -11.39
C LEU A 163 -10.42 3.61 -11.91
N GLU A 164 -10.31 3.86 -13.22
CA GLU A 164 -10.83 5.07 -13.88
C GLU A 164 -12.35 5.22 -13.71
N GLU A 165 -13.10 4.12 -13.84
CA GLU A 165 -14.54 4.07 -13.59
C GLU A 165 -14.92 4.46 -12.14
N LYS A 166 -13.95 4.39 -11.21
CA LYS A 166 -14.10 4.78 -9.80
C LYS A 166 -13.60 6.19 -9.51
N GLY A 167 -13.21 6.94 -10.53
CA GLY A 167 -12.66 8.29 -10.40
C GLY A 167 -11.23 8.31 -9.85
N VAL A 168 -10.47 7.24 -10.05
CA VAL A 168 -9.03 7.19 -9.80
C VAL A 168 -8.31 7.30 -11.15
N GLU A 169 -7.49 8.32 -11.32
CA GLU A 169 -6.67 8.48 -12.51
C GLU A 169 -5.59 7.38 -12.55
N THR A 170 -5.24 6.89 -13.74
CA THR A 170 -4.21 5.88 -13.89
C THR A 170 -3.05 6.37 -14.74
N VAL A 171 -1.83 6.10 -14.28
CA VAL A 171 -0.61 6.24 -15.08
C VAL A 171 -0.24 4.84 -15.54
N LYS A 172 -0.41 4.57 -16.83
CA LYS A 172 -0.25 3.23 -17.41
C LYS A 172 1.02 3.14 -18.24
N SER A 173 1.65 1.98 -18.25
CA SER A 173 2.71 1.65 -19.19
C SER A 173 2.36 0.39 -19.97
N GLU A 174 2.57 0.44 -21.29
CA GLU A 174 2.41 -0.70 -22.20
C GLU A 174 3.77 -1.36 -22.54
N GLU A 175 4.85 -0.92 -21.89
CA GLU A 175 6.20 -1.44 -22.12
C GLU A 175 6.30 -2.90 -21.67
N THR A 176 6.77 -3.78 -22.57
CA THR A 176 6.88 -5.22 -22.28
C THR A 176 8.10 -5.58 -21.43
N HIS A 177 9.10 -4.71 -21.41
CA HIS A 177 10.40 -4.90 -20.76
C HIS A 177 11.13 -6.19 -21.14
N VAL A 178 10.90 -6.71 -22.34
CA VAL A 178 11.60 -7.90 -22.87
C VAL A 178 13.12 -7.71 -22.95
N PRO A 179 13.93 -8.78 -22.85
CA PRO A 179 13.55 -10.19 -22.66
C PRO A 179 12.96 -10.53 -21.28
N HIS A 180 12.31 -11.68 -21.12
CA HIS A 180 11.89 -12.15 -19.80
C HIS A 180 13.11 -12.72 -19.05
N ASP A 181 13.90 -11.84 -18.43
CA ASP A 181 15.11 -12.15 -17.67
C ASP A 181 15.19 -11.35 -16.37
N ALA A 182 16.19 -11.62 -15.52
CA ALA A 182 16.44 -10.85 -14.30
C ALA A 182 16.63 -9.34 -14.56
N GLY A 183 17.08 -8.98 -15.77
CA GLY A 183 17.23 -7.61 -16.22
C GLY A 183 15.91 -6.87 -16.46
N ALA A 184 14.77 -7.57 -16.51
CA ALA A 184 13.46 -6.97 -16.72
C ALA A 184 13.13 -5.96 -15.63
N TYR A 185 13.40 -6.28 -14.35
CA TYR A 185 13.21 -5.35 -13.24
C TYR A 185 14.06 -4.08 -13.38
N LYS A 186 15.28 -4.20 -13.92
CA LYS A 186 16.13 -3.04 -14.19
C LYS A 186 15.57 -2.17 -15.32
N ARG A 187 14.96 -2.77 -16.35
CA ARG A 187 14.31 -2.03 -17.44
C ARG A 187 13.02 -1.36 -16.97
N SER A 188 12.18 -2.10 -16.25
CA SER A 188 10.91 -1.59 -15.73
C SER A 188 11.07 -0.54 -14.63
N ARG A 189 12.26 -0.46 -14.01
CA ARG A 189 12.56 0.58 -13.02
C ARG A 189 12.39 1.99 -13.56
N ASN A 190 12.79 2.27 -14.81
CA ASN A 190 12.62 3.59 -15.41
C ASN A 190 11.13 3.95 -15.54
N THR A 191 10.30 2.99 -15.93
CA THR A 191 8.84 3.13 -15.96
C THR A 191 8.28 3.48 -14.58
N VAL A 192 8.73 2.79 -13.53
CA VAL A 192 8.31 3.10 -12.15
C VAL A 192 8.80 4.48 -11.70
N GLU A 193 10.02 4.87 -12.07
CA GLU A 193 10.57 6.21 -11.79
C GLU A 193 9.71 7.32 -12.41
N GLU A 194 9.28 7.14 -13.66
CA GLU A 194 8.37 8.07 -14.35
C GLU A 194 7.02 8.16 -13.64
N MET A 195 6.39 7.02 -13.31
CA MET A 195 5.13 6.97 -12.58
C MET A 195 5.20 7.67 -11.21
N VAL A 196 6.26 7.43 -10.44
CA VAL A 196 6.49 8.10 -9.16
C VAL A 196 6.68 9.61 -9.36
N GLY A 197 7.36 10.02 -10.43
CA GLY A 197 7.51 11.43 -10.83
C GLY A 197 6.19 12.10 -11.18
N GLU A 198 5.21 11.34 -11.67
CA GLU A 198 3.83 11.80 -11.93
C GLU A 198 2.96 11.87 -10.67
N GLY A 199 3.49 11.56 -9.49
CA GLY A 199 2.78 11.74 -8.22
C GLY A 199 1.65 10.73 -7.97
N VAL A 200 1.85 9.48 -8.38
CA VAL A 200 0.95 8.36 -8.02
C VAL A 200 0.94 8.12 -6.50
N ASP A 201 -0.20 7.65 -5.97
CA ASP A 201 -0.37 7.25 -4.56
C ASP A 201 0.05 5.80 -4.30
N ALA A 202 0.10 4.98 -5.35
CA ALA A 202 0.51 3.58 -5.32
C ALA A 202 0.99 3.13 -6.70
N VAL A 203 1.79 2.06 -6.73
CA VAL A 203 2.24 1.40 -7.96
C VAL A 203 1.91 -0.09 -7.90
N VAL A 204 1.26 -0.61 -8.94
CA VAL A 204 0.87 -2.02 -9.07
C VAL A 204 1.60 -2.65 -10.25
N ASP A 205 2.43 -3.65 -9.95
CA ASP A 205 3.10 -4.50 -10.95
C ASP A 205 2.24 -5.74 -11.20
N VAL A 206 1.70 -5.90 -12.40
CA VAL A 206 0.74 -6.96 -12.74
C VAL A 206 1.47 -8.12 -13.44
N HIS A 207 1.34 -9.32 -12.88
CA HIS A 207 1.93 -10.57 -13.35
C HIS A 207 0.90 -11.70 -13.37
N ARG A 208 1.32 -12.88 -13.81
CA ARG A 208 0.60 -14.15 -13.67
C ARG A 208 1.57 -15.27 -13.28
N ASP A 209 1.14 -16.18 -12.40
CA ASP A 209 2.00 -17.28 -11.93
C ASP A 209 2.11 -18.40 -13.00
N ALA A 210 3.07 -19.30 -12.82
CA ALA A 210 3.32 -20.44 -13.71
C ALA A 210 3.11 -21.78 -13.02
N VAL A 211 1.97 -21.92 -12.33
CA VAL A 211 1.51 -23.15 -11.67
C VAL A 211 0.20 -23.64 -12.28
N PRO A 212 -0.28 -24.86 -11.96
CA PRO A 212 -1.57 -25.35 -12.45
C PRO A 212 -2.74 -24.43 -12.09
N ALA A 213 -3.72 -24.34 -13.00
CA ALA A 213 -4.87 -23.44 -12.87
C ALA A 213 -5.61 -23.55 -11.53
N GLU A 214 -5.77 -24.77 -10.99
CA GLU A 214 -6.50 -25.04 -9.75
C GLU A 214 -5.88 -24.39 -8.50
N GLU A 215 -4.59 -24.05 -8.53
CA GLU A 215 -3.89 -23.39 -7.42
C GLU A 215 -4.32 -21.93 -7.22
N TYR A 216 -5.06 -21.36 -8.18
CA TYR A 216 -5.55 -20.00 -8.17
C TYR A 216 -7.07 -19.92 -8.36
N ILE A 217 -7.83 -20.98 -8.07
CA ILE A 217 -9.29 -20.96 -8.17
C ILE A 217 -9.92 -21.09 -6.78
N ALA A 218 -10.73 -20.11 -6.40
CA ALA A 218 -11.56 -20.17 -5.20
C ALA A 218 -12.91 -19.50 -5.43
N ASP A 219 -13.97 -20.13 -4.94
CA ASP A 219 -15.32 -19.52 -4.91
C ASP A 219 -15.80 -19.06 -6.30
N GLY A 220 -15.37 -19.76 -7.36
CA GLY A 220 -15.70 -19.46 -8.76
C GLY A 220 -14.91 -18.31 -9.37
N MET A 221 -13.86 -17.82 -8.70
CA MET A 221 -13.02 -16.71 -9.15
C MET A 221 -11.57 -17.15 -9.34
N VAL A 222 -10.87 -16.48 -10.26
CA VAL A 222 -9.41 -16.49 -10.30
C VAL A 222 -8.89 -15.63 -9.15
N GLN A 223 -8.00 -16.19 -8.34
CA GLN A 223 -7.46 -15.50 -7.18
C GLN A 223 -6.29 -14.59 -7.57
N ILE A 224 -5.99 -13.65 -6.68
CA ILE A 224 -4.84 -12.76 -6.76
C ILE A 224 -3.89 -13.07 -5.60
N GLN A 225 -2.62 -13.30 -5.89
CA GLN A 225 -1.58 -13.38 -4.86
C GLN A 225 -0.83 -12.04 -4.77
N LEU A 226 -0.70 -11.52 -3.56
CA LEU A 226 0.08 -10.30 -3.30
C LEU A 226 1.52 -10.68 -3.00
N VAL A 227 2.49 -10.07 -3.68
CA VAL A 227 3.92 -10.34 -3.48
C VAL A 227 4.63 -9.12 -2.92
N VAL A 228 5.36 -9.31 -1.82
CA VAL A 228 6.13 -8.26 -1.14
C VAL A 228 7.61 -8.62 -1.14
N GLY A 229 8.45 -7.73 -1.69
CA GLY A 229 9.90 -7.87 -1.69
C GLY A 229 10.49 -7.65 -0.30
N ARG A 230 11.30 -8.61 0.15
CA ARG A 230 11.99 -8.56 1.46
C ARG A 230 13.31 -7.78 1.46
N GLN A 231 13.81 -7.37 0.29
CA GLN A 231 15.13 -6.76 0.14
C GLN A 231 15.04 -5.29 -0.32
N ASN A 232 14.27 -4.50 0.41
CA ASN A 232 14.19 -3.05 0.22
C ASN A 232 13.80 -2.33 1.53
N GLN A 233 14.08 -1.03 1.61
CA GLN A 233 13.79 -0.20 2.79
C GLN A 233 12.30 -0.02 3.08
N ASN A 234 11.45 -0.20 2.07
CA ASN A 234 10.00 -0.04 2.18
C ASN A 234 9.28 -1.34 2.58
N GLN A 235 10.00 -2.46 2.78
CA GLN A 235 9.41 -3.78 3.03
C GLN A 235 8.32 -3.74 4.09
N ALA A 236 8.56 -3.06 5.21
CA ALA A 236 7.58 -2.99 6.31
C ALA A 236 6.30 -2.24 5.90
N ALA A 237 6.44 -1.14 5.15
CA ALA A 237 5.31 -0.34 4.67
C ALA A 237 4.52 -1.07 3.57
N ASN A 238 5.22 -1.68 2.61
CA ASN A 238 4.60 -2.49 1.56
C ASN A 238 3.91 -3.75 2.14
N GLN A 239 4.47 -4.36 3.18
CA GLN A 239 3.82 -5.44 3.93
C GLN A 239 2.54 -4.96 4.61
N GLU A 240 2.55 -3.80 5.27
CA GLU A 240 1.35 -3.21 5.87
C GLU A 240 0.29 -2.88 4.80
N PHE A 241 0.71 -2.35 3.66
CA PHE A 241 -0.18 -2.08 2.53
C PHE A 241 -0.82 -3.38 1.99
N ALA A 242 -0.03 -4.44 1.79
CA ALA A 242 -0.55 -5.75 1.40
C ALA A 242 -1.53 -6.34 2.42
N GLU A 243 -1.25 -6.22 3.73
CA GLU A 243 -2.17 -6.66 4.78
C GLU A 243 -3.49 -5.85 4.78
N LYS A 244 -3.45 -4.55 4.49
CA LYS A 244 -4.64 -3.71 4.31
C LYS A 244 -5.47 -4.13 3.09
N LEU A 245 -4.82 -4.31 1.94
CA LEU A 245 -5.46 -4.78 0.71
C LEU A 245 -6.14 -6.13 0.94
N LYS A 246 -5.43 -7.08 1.57
CA LYS A 246 -6.00 -8.39 1.91
C LYS A 246 -7.18 -8.26 2.86
N ALA A 247 -7.10 -7.42 3.88
CA ALA A 247 -8.20 -7.21 4.82
C ALA A 247 -9.47 -6.66 4.13
N VAL A 248 -9.31 -5.68 3.23
CA VAL A 248 -10.42 -5.13 2.44
C VAL A 248 -10.97 -6.17 1.47
N ALA A 249 -10.11 -6.95 0.81
CA ALA A 249 -10.53 -8.02 -0.08
C ALA A 249 -11.29 -9.14 0.66
N ASP A 250 -10.79 -9.58 1.82
CA ASP A 250 -11.44 -10.59 2.66
C ASP A 250 -12.85 -10.15 3.09
N GLU A 251 -13.09 -8.84 3.29
CA GLU A 251 -14.42 -8.29 3.61
C GLU A 251 -15.31 -8.15 2.36
N LYS A 252 -14.81 -7.55 1.27
CA LYS A 252 -15.63 -7.18 0.11
C LYS A 252 -15.81 -8.33 -0.90
N TYR A 253 -14.77 -9.13 -1.09
CA TYR A 253 -14.72 -10.25 -2.04
C TYR A 253 -14.02 -11.46 -1.42
N PRO A 254 -14.68 -12.17 -0.47
CA PRO A 254 -14.10 -13.35 0.15
C PRO A 254 -13.60 -14.35 -0.90
N GLY A 255 -12.33 -14.75 -0.79
CA GLY A 255 -11.70 -15.67 -1.75
C GLY A 255 -10.95 -14.99 -2.90
N LEU A 256 -11.09 -13.67 -3.12
CA LEU A 256 -10.36 -12.96 -4.18
C LEU A 256 -8.85 -13.00 -3.97
N VAL A 257 -8.36 -12.76 -2.76
CA VAL A 257 -6.93 -12.79 -2.46
C VAL A 257 -6.53 -14.17 -1.95
N LYS A 258 -5.62 -14.85 -2.66
CA LYS A 258 -5.03 -16.15 -2.30
C LYS A 258 -4.22 -16.03 -1.01
N GLY A 259 -3.41 -14.99 -0.91
CA GLY A 259 -2.58 -14.67 0.24
C GLY A 259 -1.51 -13.63 -0.08
N ILE A 260 -0.64 -13.38 0.90
CA ILE A 260 0.53 -12.50 0.80
C ILE A 260 1.79 -13.35 0.88
N PHE A 261 2.59 -13.33 -0.17
CA PHE A 261 3.90 -13.97 -0.21
C PHE A 261 5.01 -12.92 -0.12
N ALA A 262 5.65 -12.81 1.04
CA ALA A 262 6.83 -11.98 1.19
C ALA A 262 8.07 -12.79 0.76
N ALA A 263 8.61 -12.46 -0.41
CA ALA A 263 9.65 -13.21 -1.09
C ALA A 263 11.00 -12.47 -1.09
N LYS A 264 12.11 -13.21 -1.20
CA LYS A 264 13.43 -12.64 -1.39
C LYS A 264 13.50 -11.89 -2.73
N GLY A 265 13.66 -10.57 -2.65
CA GLY A 265 13.79 -9.70 -3.82
C GLY A 265 13.37 -8.27 -3.50
N ASN A 266 13.58 -7.38 -4.46
CA ASN A 266 13.16 -5.98 -4.37
C ASN A 266 11.87 -5.73 -5.17
N TYR A 267 11.83 -6.15 -6.44
CA TYR A 267 10.68 -6.00 -7.34
C TYR A 267 10.27 -4.53 -7.59
N ASN A 268 11.25 -3.62 -7.63
CA ASN A 268 11.07 -2.15 -7.68
C ASN A 268 10.23 -1.56 -6.52
N GLN A 269 9.97 -2.34 -5.47
CA GLN A 269 9.17 -1.88 -4.32
C GLN A 269 9.96 -0.92 -3.40
N ASP A 270 11.25 -0.75 -3.63
CA ASP A 270 12.04 0.30 -3.01
C ASP A 270 11.68 1.72 -3.47
N MET A 271 10.97 1.87 -4.60
CA MET A 271 10.64 3.17 -5.16
C MET A 271 9.56 3.93 -4.37
N MET A 272 8.64 3.20 -3.70
CA MET A 272 7.51 3.79 -2.96
C MET A 272 7.00 2.85 -1.84
N PRO A 273 6.50 3.38 -0.71
CA PRO A 273 5.96 2.58 0.41
C PRO A 273 4.54 2.00 0.20
N THR A 274 3.98 2.17 -0.99
CA THR A 274 2.69 1.65 -1.47
C THR A 274 2.86 0.97 -2.84
N SER A 275 3.97 0.23 -3.00
CA SER A 275 4.26 -0.58 -4.17
C SER A 275 3.89 -2.04 -3.91
N ILE A 276 3.18 -2.67 -4.85
CA ILE A 276 2.77 -4.06 -4.73
C ILE A 276 2.89 -4.80 -6.07
N LEU A 277 3.36 -6.04 -6.03
CA LEU A 277 3.26 -6.96 -7.15
C LEU A 277 2.06 -7.87 -6.94
N ILE A 278 1.28 -8.10 -8.01
CA ILE A 278 0.15 -9.01 -7.99
C ILE A 278 0.32 -10.12 -9.03
N GLU A 279 0.15 -11.38 -8.62
CA GLU A 279 0.00 -12.51 -9.53
C GLU A 279 -1.49 -12.76 -9.72
N VAL A 280 -2.00 -12.55 -10.94
CA VAL A 280 -3.43 -12.68 -11.26
C VAL A 280 -3.67 -14.03 -11.92
N GLY A 281 -3.94 -15.03 -11.09
CA GLY A 281 -4.06 -16.39 -11.58
C GLY A 281 -2.73 -16.94 -12.12
N THR A 282 -2.86 -17.75 -13.16
CA THR A 282 -1.78 -18.48 -13.81
C THR A 282 -1.91 -18.43 -15.32
N HIS A 283 -0.84 -18.77 -16.03
CA HIS A 283 -0.88 -18.95 -17.49
C HIS A 283 -1.92 -19.99 -17.97
N GLU A 284 -2.41 -20.87 -17.11
CA GLU A 284 -3.45 -21.87 -17.45
C GLU A 284 -4.88 -21.39 -17.18
N ASN A 285 -5.07 -20.19 -16.59
CA ASN A 285 -6.40 -19.62 -16.39
C ASN A 285 -6.89 -18.86 -17.65
N GLU A 286 -8.20 -18.72 -17.79
CA GLU A 286 -8.79 -17.83 -18.81
C GLU A 286 -8.48 -16.36 -18.48
N LYS A 287 -7.98 -15.62 -19.46
CA LYS A 287 -7.63 -14.19 -19.33
C LYS A 287 -8.83 -13.36 -18.90
N GLU A 288 -10.01 -13.64 -19.43
CA GLU A 288 -11.25 -12.93 -19.10
C GLU A 288 -11.60 -13.09 -17.61
N ALA A 289 -11.35 -14.27 -17.03
CA ALA A 289 -11.56 -14.50 -15.60
C ALA A 289 -10.54 -13.75 -14.73
N ALA A 290 -9.30 -13.60 -15.21
CA ALA A 290 -8.29 -12.73 -14.59
C ALA A 290 -8.72 -11.25 -14.65
N GLN A 291 -9.22 -10.77 -15.79
CA GLN A 291 -9.77 -9.42 -15.97
C GLN A 291 -10.95 -9.14 -15.01
N GLU A 292 -11.88 -10.08 -14.86
CA GLU A 292 -12.98 -9.98 -13.89
C GLU A 292 -12.51 -9.90 -12.43
N SER A 293 -11.35 -10.48 -12.13
CA SER A 293 -10.79 -10.53 -10.78
C SER A 293 -10.07 -9.23 -10.45
N VAL A 294 -9.29 -8.68 -11.39
CA VAL A 294 -8.67 -7.35 -11.21
C VAL A 294 -9.68 -6.22 -11.21
N ALA A 295 -10.82 -6.36 -11.90
CA ALA A 295 -11.91 -5.39 -11.80
C ALA A 295 -12.47 -5.30 -10.37
N LYS A 296 -12.60 -6.44 -9.67
CA LYS A 296 -12.95 -6.47 -8.23
C LYS A 296 -11.80 -5.94 -7.36
N PHE A 297 -10.56 -6.20 -7.76
CA PHE A 297 -9.39 -5.68 -7.04
C PHE A 297 -9.24 -4.16 -7.14
N ALA A 298 -9.74 -3.53 -8.21
CA ALA A 298 -9.82 -2.08 -8.32
C ALA A 298 -10.63 -1.45 -7.17
N ASP A 299 -11.74 -2.08 -6.75
CA ASP A 299 -12.48 -1.66 -5.55
C ASP A 299 -11.62 -1.75 -4.29
N VAL A 300 -10.84 -2.83 -4.16
CA VAL A 300 -9.96 -3.07 -3.01
C VAL A 300 -8.89 -1.98 -2.92
N LEU A 301 -8.23 -1.66 -4.04
CA LEU A 301 -7.25 -0.58 -4.13
C LEU A 301 -7.88 0.78 -3.79
N ALA A 302 -8.99 1.12 -4.44
CA ALA A 302 -9.66 2.40 -4.24
C ALA A 302 -10.13 2.60 -2.80
N ILE A 303 -10.72 1.56 -2.18
CA ILE A 303 -11.13 1.62 -0.76
C ILE A 303 -9.92 1.71 0.16
N THR A 304 -8.85 0.97 -0.11
CA THR A 304 -7.66 0.95 0.75
C THR A 304 -6.95 2.30 0.76
N LEU A 305 -6.84 2.96 -0.40
CA LEU A 305 -6.12 4.23 -0.55
C LEU A 305 -7.01 5.44 -0.22
N TYR A 306 -8.30 5.39 -0.58
CA TYR A 306 -9.17 6.57 -0.56
C TYR A 306 -10.45 6.42 0.27
N GLY A 307 -10.70 5.24 0.85
CA GLY A 307 -11.93 4.93 1.60
C GLY A 307 -13.13 4.61 0.70
N SER A 308 -14.25 4.20 1.31
CA SER A 308 -15.49 3.88 0.57
C SER A 308 -16.40 5.10 0.37
N ALA A 309 -16.80 5.36 -0.88
CA ALA A 309 -17.84 6.35 -1.21
C ALA A 309 -19.27 5.86 -0.90
N GLU A 310 -19.49 4.55 -0.73
CA GLU A 310 -20.82 3.94 -0.52
C GLU A 310 -21.45 4.30 0.84
N ALA A 311 -20.71 4.97 1.72
CA ALA A 311 -21.25 5.47 3.00
C ALA A 311 -22.05 6.78 2.86
N ALA A 312 -22.08 7.40 1.67
CA ALA A 312 -22.73 8.69 1.38
C ALA A 312 -24.20 8.58 0.92
N GLU A 313 -24.67 7.41 0.47
CA GLU A 313 -26.03 7.23 -0.05
C GLU A 313 -26.91 6.37 0.86
N SER A 314 -27.29 6.93 2.00
CA SER A 314 -28.49 6.45 2.70
C SER A 314 -29.12 7.63 3.44
N PRO A 315 -30.39 8.00 3.18
CA PRO A 315 -31.01 9.16 3.82
C PRO A 315 -31.25 8.84 5.29
N ALA A 316 -30.27 9.18 6.14
CA ALA A 316 -30.38 9.01 7.57
C ALA A 316 -31.35 10.06 8.13
N ARG A 317 -32.45 9.57 8.72
CA ARG A 317 -33.32 10.34 9.61
C ARG A 317 -32.46 11.02 10.71
N PRO A 318 -32.79 12.24 11.15
CA PRO A 318 -31.96 12.95 12.11
C PRO A 318 -32.04 12.26 13.48
N ALA A 319 -30.97 11.58 13.87
CA ALA A 319 -30.76 11.17 15.24
C ALA A 319 -30.11 12.33 15.99
N SER A 320 -30.90 12.97 16.85
CA SER A 320 -30.47 14.01 17.78
C SER A 320 -29.41 13.48 18.76
N SER A 321 -28.18 13.97 18.66
CA SER A 321 -27.18 13.84 19.73
C SER A 321 -26.30 15.10 19.88
N SER A 322 -26.90 16.28 19.74
CA SER A 322 -26.25 17.57 20.02
C SER A 322 -25.99 17.83 21.52
N GLY A 323 -26.49 16.98 22.43
CA GLY A 323 -26.40 17.18 23.87
C GLY A 323 -25.06 16.79 24.52
N THR A 324 -24.30 15.86 23.93
CA THR A 324 -23.12 15.29 24.59
C THR A 324 -21.84 16.10 24.31
N VAL A 325 -21.68 16.59 23.08
CA VAL A 325 -20.49 17.38 22.69
C VAL A 325 -20.49 18.76 23.35
N TRP A 326 -21.64 19.43 23.41
CA TRP A 326 -21.77 20.71 24.13
C TRP A 326 -21.51 20.56 25.63
N ARG A 327 -21.88 19.43 26.24
CA ARG A 327 -21.57 19.16 27.64
C ARG A 327 -20.06 18.99 27.85
N THR A 328 -19.35 18.29 26.98
CA THR A 328 -17.89 18.13 27.09
C THR A 328 -17.16 19.46 26.91
N ILE A 329 -17.58 20.29 25.94
CA ILE A 329 -17.01 21.62 25.71
C ILE A 329 -17.26 22.53 26.93
N LEU A 330 -18.48 22.55 27.47
CA LEU A 330 -18.80 23.33 28.67
C LEU A 330 -18.01 22.87 29.90
N TRP A 331 -17.77 21.56 30.04
CA TRP A 331 -16.94 21.02 31.12
C TRP A 331 -15.46 21.43 31.00
N LEU A 332 -14.89 21.39 29.79
CA LEU A 332 -13.52 21.84 29.56
C LEU A 332 -13.38 23.35 29.81
N LEU A 333 -14.34 24.16 29.36
CA LEU A 333 -14.39 25.60 29.64
C LEU A 333 -14.52 25.88 31.14
N ALA A 334 -15.34 25.13 31.86
CA ALA A 334 -15.48 25.27 33.30
C ALA A 334 -14.17 24.92 34.04
N ILE A 335 -13.46 23.87 33.62
CA ILE A 335 -12.15 23.51 34.19
C ILE A 335 -11.13 24.62 33.97
N VAL A 336 -11.08 25.21 32.77
CA VAL A 336 -10.17 26.32 32.46
C VAL A 336 -10.51 27.56 33.29
N VAL A 337 -11.78 27.91 33.44
CA VAL A 337 -12.22 29.07 34.25
C VAL A 337 -11.93 28.87 35.74
N VAL A 338 -12.21 27.67 36.27
CA VAL A 338 -11.94 27.35 37.67
C VAL A 338 -10.43 27.30 37.94
N GLY A 339 -9.66 26.65 37.07
CA GLY A 339 -8.20 26.58 37.18
C GLY A 339 -7.56 27.97 37.07
N GLY A 340 -7.99 28.79 36.12
CA GLY A 340 -7.56 30.18 35.96
C GLY A 340 -7.93 31.04 37.18
N GLY A 341 -9.13 30.87 37.74
CA GLY A 341 -9.57 31.56 38.94
C GLY A 341 -8.76 31.19 40.19
N ILE A 342 -8.45 29.90 40.38
CA ILE A 342 -7.61 29.41 41.48
C ILE A 342 -6.18 29.94 41.33
N PHE A 343 -5.61 29.88 40.12
CA PHE A 343 -4.29 30.41 39.84
C PHE A 343 -4.21 31.92 40.12
N LEU A 344 -5.19 32.69 39.65
CA LEU A 344 -5.27 34.12 39.90
C LEU A 344 -5.44 34.46 41.38
N TYR A 345 -6.21 33.67 42.12
CA TYR A 345 -6.38 33.85 43.56
C TYR A 345 -5.06 33.61 44.32
N ILE A 346 -4.35 32.52 44.02
CA ILE A 346 -3.04 32.21 44.62
C ILE A 346 -2.01 33.28 44.24
N SER A 347 -1.97 33.70 42.97
CA SER A 347 -1.05 34.72 42.46
C SER A 347 -1.32 36.13 43.01
N ALA A 348 -2.60 36.45 43.28
CA ALA A 348 -2.99 37.76 43.80
C ALA A 348 -2.94 37.85 45.33
N GLY A 349 -2.89 36.72 46.04
CA GLY A 349 -2.75 36.66 47.50
C GLY A 349 -3.97 37.12 48.32
N SER A 350 -4.99 37.73 47.69
CA SER A 350 -6.27 38.04 48.33
C SER A 350 -7.38 38.30 47.31
N TRP A 351 -8.64 38.11 47.73
CA TRP A 351 -9.84 38.32 46.92
C TRP A 351 -10.02 39.77 46.39
N PRO A 352 -9.74 40.83 47.18
CA PRO A 352 -9.80 42.21 46.69
C PRO A 352 -8.77 42.51 45.60
N GLU A 353 -7.55 41.97 45.75
CA GLU A 353 -6.44 42.15 44.81
C GLU A 353 -6.73 41.49 43.46
N MET A 354 -7.32 40.28 43.50
CA MET A 354 -7.75 39.53 42.31
C MET A 354 -8.81 40.28 41.51
N LYS A 355 -9.84 40.84 42.17
CA LYS A 355 -10.86 41.66 41.52
C LYS A 355 -10.27 42.90 40.84
N ARG A 356 -9.29 43.55 41.48
CA ARG A 356 -8.61 44.72 40.92
C ARG A 356 -7.81 44.39 39.66
N LYS A 357 -7.08 43.26 39.65
CA LYS A 357 -6.34 42.79 38.47
C LYS A 357 -7.28 42.38 37.32
N LEU A 358 -8.38 41.68 37.61
CA LEU A 358 -9.41 41.33 36.62
C LEU A 358 -10.08 42.56 36.01
N GLN A 359 -10.43 43.55 36.82
CA GLN A 359 -11.00 44.81 36.34
C GLN A 359 -9.99 45.61 35.49
N GLY A 360 -8.70 45.57 35.83
CA GLY A 360 -7.63 46.18 35.05
C GLY A 360 -7.45 45.52 33.67
N PHE A 361 -7.47 44.19 33.63
CA PHE A 361 -7.33 43.40 32.40
C PHE A 361 -8.49 43.64 31.41
N VAL A 362 -9.73 43.56 31.90
CA VAL A 362 -10.95 43.79 31.07
C VAL A 362 -11.01 45.22 30.55
N ARG A 363 -10.58 46.21 31.34
CA ARG A 363 -10.61 47.63 30.94
C ARG A 363 -9.44 48.03 30.04
N GLY A 364 -8.32 47.32 30.11
CA GLY A 364 -7.12 47.56 29.32
C GLY A 364 -7.15 46.92 27.93
N GLU A 365 -7.52 45.64 27.83
CA GLU A 365 -7.37 44.90 26.56
C GLU A 365 -8.62 44.94 25.65
N PHE A 366 -9.83 45.09 26.22
CA PHE A 366 -11.07 45.22 25.42
C PHE A 366 -11.46 46.68 25.13
N GLY A 367 -10.86 47.65 25.84
CA GLY A 367 -11.14 49.08 25.66
C GLY A 367 -10.65 49.64 24.31
N ASP A 368 -9.55 49.09 23.79
CA ASP A 368 -8.98 49.49 22.50
C ASP A 368 -9.65 48.77 21.31
N LEU A 369 -10.16 47.56 21.53
CA LEU A 369 -10.83 46.77 20.49
C LEU A 369 -12.23 47.32 20.11
N LEU A 370 -12.87 48.07 21.01
CA LEU A 370 -14.20 48.69 20.80
C LEU A 370 -14.15 50.18 20.39
N LYS A 371 -12.98 50.83 20.40
CA LYS A 371 -12.83 52.24 19.99
C LYS A 371 -12.43 52.44 18.52
N GLY A 372 -12.04 51.38 17.82
CA GLY A 372 -11.60 51.44 16.43
C GLY A 372 -12.71 51.37 15.37
N ARG A 373 -13.86 52.06 15.52
CA ARG A 373 -14.82 52.20 14.39
C ARG A 373 -15.87 53.31 14.51
N VAL A 374 -15.50 54.55 14.81
CA VAL A 374 -16.35 55.72 14.43
C VAL A 374 -15.46 56.91 14.08
N GLY A 375 -15.18 57.06 12.78
CA GLY A 375 -14.43 58.18 12.19
C GLY A 375 -15.10 58.64 10.88
N ARG A 376 -16.25 59.30 11.03
CA ARG A 376 -16.88 60.34 10.19
C ARG A 376 -16.48 60.43 8.70
N ARG A 377 -17.44 60.09 7.83
CA ARG A 377 -17.55 60.55 6.44
C ARG A 377 -18.53 61.74 6.42
N THR A 378 -18.01 62.94 6.17
CA THR A 378 -18.69 64.17 5.68
C THR A 378 -17.52 65.09 5.31
N GLY A 379 -17.17 65.33 4.04
CA GLY A 379 -18.02 65.91 3.01
C GLY A 379 -17.99 67.42 3.18
N ASP A 380 -17.06 68.11 2.53
CA ASP A 380 -17.33 69.40 1.90
C ASP A 380 -16.26 69.79 0.87
N ASP A 381 -16.76 70.46 -0.17
CA ASP A 381 -16.07 71.07 -1.30
C ASP A 381 -15.05 72.14 -0.89
N ASP A 382 -14.03 72.36 -1.73
CA ASP A 382 -13.87 73.54 -2.61
C ASP A 382 -12.37 73.85 -2.88
N ARG A 383 -12.06 73.93 -4.19
CA ARG A 383 -11.09 74.81 -4.89
C ARG A 383 -9.68 75.06 -4.30
N LEU A 384 -8.65 74.84 -5.13
CA LEU A 384 -7.94 75.90 -5.89
C LEU A 384 -6.62 75.36 -6.49
N LYS A 385 -6.51 75.51 -7.82
CA LYS A 385 -5.31 75.63 -8.67
C LYS A 385 -4.42 74.41 -8.90
#